data_AF-A0A1Q3W455-F1
#
_entry.id   AF-A0A1Q3W455-F1
#
_cell.length_a   1.000
_cell.length_b   1.000
_cell.length_c   1.000
_cell.angle_alpha   90.00
_cell.angle_beta   90.00
_cell.angle_gamma   90.00
#
_symmetry.space_group_name_H-M   'P 1'
#
loop_
_entity.id
_entity.type
_entity.pdbx_description
1 polymer ?
#
loop_
_entity_poly.entity_id
_entity_poly.type
_entity_poly.pdbx_seq_one_letter_code
_entity_poly.pdbx_strand_id
1 'polypeptide(L)'
;MRKLYAAAVLLFGLALAGCQTVSLPSINLNNAVTLNTIYGLENAYGIAINAANAYKSLPLCKTGTKPSATNICAKRSVIVRLQPAVARAQVAVNNAVSFAKIYPNIDITNVVAAAQTALNDVQQVLAEGAQ
;
A
#
# COMPACT_ATOMS: atom_id res chain seq x y z
N MET A 1 38.10 9.08 -36.92
CA MET A 1 36.91 8.73 -36.10
C MET A 1 37.15 7.62 -35.06
N ARG A 2 38.26 6.86 -35.09
CA ARG A 2 38.52 5.73 -34.17
C ARG A 2 38.88 6.11 -32.72
N LYS A 3 39.30 7.37 -32.47
CA LYS A 3 39.78 7.84 -31.15
C LYS A 3 38.67 8.33 -30.22
N LEU A 4 37.48 8.63 -30.74
CA LEU A 4 36.33 9.08 -29.94
C LEU A 4 35.59 7.91 -29.27
N TYR A 5 35.59 6.73 -29.92
CA TYR A 5 34.98 5.52 -29.37
C TYR A 5 35.72 4.98 -28.14
N ALA A 6 37.05 5.14 -28.07
CA ALA A 6 37.84 4.68 -26.93
C ALA A 6 37.56 5.49 -25.64
N ALA A 7 37.30 6.80 -25.78
CA ALA A 7 36.98 7.66 -24.64
C ALA A 7 35.58 7.38 -24.07
N ALA A 8 34.60 7.08 -24.94
CA ALA A 8 33.26 6.73 -24.51
C ALA A 8 33.24 5.39 -23.74
N VAL A 9 34.00 4.39 -24.20
CA VAL A 9 34.07 3.07 -23.53
C VAL A 9 34.74 3.17 -22.15
N LEU A 10 35.76 4.02 -22.00
CA LEU A 10 36.41 4.24 -20.69
C LEU A 10 35.50 4.97 -19.69
N LEU A 11 34.69 5.93 -20.15
CA LEU A 11 33.74 6.65 -19.30
C LEU A 11 32.57 5.75 -18.84
N PHE A 12 32.09 4.84 -19.70
CA PHE A 12 31.10 3.84 -19.31
C PHE A 12 31.67 2.75 -18.40
N GLY A 13 32.95 2.40 -18.55
CA GLY A 13 33.65 1.47 -17.66
C GLY A 13 33.80 2.00 -16.23
N LEU A 14 34.11 3.29 -16.06
CA LEU A 14 34.20 3.91 -14.73
C LEU A 14 32.82 4.05 -14.04
N ALA A 15 31.75 4.27 -14.81
CA ALA A 15 30.40 4.33 -14.26
C ALA A 15 29.91 2.95 -13.74
N LEU A 16 30.35 1.84 -14.36
CA LEU A 16 30.02 0.49 -13.91
C LEU A 16 30.93 0.02 -12.75
N ALA A 17 32.19 0.44 -12.73
CA ALA A 17 33.12 0.14 -11.64
C ALA A 17 32.74 0.84 -10.32
N GLY A 18 32.11 2.02 -10.40
CA GLY A 18 31.56 2.72 -9.23
C GLY A 18 30.38 2.00 -8.55
N CYS A 19 29.80 0.98 -9.19
CA CYS A 19 28.73 0.17 -8.61
C CYS A 19 29.25 -1.06 -7.84
N GLN A 20 30.57 -1.33 -7.86
CA GLN A 20 31.15 -2.54 -7.27
C GLN A 20 32.10 -2.30 -6.10
N THR A 21 32.42 -1.05 -5.76
CA THR A 21 33.37 -0.72 -4.68
C THR A 21 32.82 0.18 -3.59
N VAL A 22 31.50 0.30 -3.48
CA VAL A 22 30.90 0.68 -2.20
C VAL A 22 30.67 -0.63 -1.48
N SER A 23 31.47 -0.91 -0.45
CA SER A 23 31.05 -1.84 0.58
C SER A 23 29.68 -1.35 1.04
N LEU A 24 28.62 -2.00 0.55
CA LEU A 24 27.28 -1.81 1.08
C LEU A 24 27.47 -1.90 2.60
N PRO A 25 27.13 -0.86 3.38
CA PRO A 25 27.11 -1.03 4.83
C PRO A 25 26.32 -2.32 5.04
N SER A 26 26.78 -3.22 5.91
CA SER A 26 26.01 -4.42 6.23
C SER A 26 24.63 -3.95 6.66
N ILE A 27 23.68 -3.91 5.72
CA ILE A 27 22.31 -3.50 5.99
C ILE A 27 21.87 -4.62 6.90
N ASN A 28 21.70 -4.28 8.16
CA ASN A 28 21.07 -5.15 9.10
C ASN A 28 19.62 -5.26 8.64
N LEU A 29 19.40 -6.17 7.69
CA LEU A 29 18.10 -6.50 7.12
C LEU A 29 17.28 -7.29 8.13
N ASN A 30 17.69 -7.35 9.41
CA ASN A 30 16.90 -8.00 10.44
C ASN A 30 15.50 -7.40 10.39
N ASN A 31 14.57 -8.30 10.10
CA ASN A 31 13.18 -7.98 10.03
C ASN A 31 12.71 -7.50 11.41
N ALA A 32 12.48 -6.19 11.54
CA ALA A 32 11.92 -5.59 12.75
C ALA A 32 10.40 -5.86 12.85
N VAL A 33 9.79 -6.34 11.76
CA VAL A 33 8.36 -6.63 11.69
C VAL A 33 8.10 -8.05 12.19
N THR A 34 7.34 -8.14 13.27
CA THR A 34 6.89 -9.43 13.80
C THR A 34 5.83 -10.05 12.91
N LEU A 35 5.74 -11.39 12.88
CA LEU A 35 4.65 -12.13 12.21
C LEU A 35 3.25 -11.65 12.67
N ASN A 36 3.12 -11.25 13.94
CA ASN A 36 1.88 -10.68 14.48
C ASN A 36 1.45 -9.40 13.76
N THR A 37 2.40 -8.58 13.29
CA THR A 37 2.10 -7.37 12.53
C THR A 37 1.50 -7.69 11.16
N ILE A 38 1.97 -8.75 10.50
CA ILE A 38 1.44 -9.21 9.21
C ILE A 38 0.04 -9.80 9.38
N TYR A 39 -0.19 -10.63 10.40
CA TYR A 39 -1.54 -11.12 10.71
C TYR A 39 -2.50 -10.00 11.11
N GLY A 40 -2.00 -8.99 11.84
CA GLY A 40 -2.78 -7.79 12.16
C GLY A 40 -3.24 -7.03 10.90
N LEU A 41 -2.38 -6.92 9.88
CA LEU A 41 -2.73 -6.33 8.58
C LEU A 41 -3.79 -7.13 7.83
N GLU A 42 -3.66 -8.45 7.76
CA GLU A 42 -4.67 -9.31 7.12
C GLU A 42 -6.03 -9.20 7.81
N ASN A 43 -6.06 -9.21 9.13
CA ASN A 43 -7.30 -9.04 9.91
C ASN A 43 -7.92 -7.65 9.72
N ALA A 44 -7.10 -6.58 9.76
CA ALA A 44 -7.56 -5.21 9.53
C ALA A 44 -8.14 -5.04 8.11
N TYR A 45 -7.51 -5.65 7.11
CA TYR A 45 -8.01 -5.69 5.75
C TYR A 45 -9.36 -6.41 5.64
N GLY A 46 -9.50 -7.57 6.30
CA GLY A 46 -10.78 -8.30 6.35
C GLY A 46 -11.92 -7.45 6.95
N ILE A 47 -11.65 -6.74 8.04
CA ILE A 47 -12.60 -5.80 8.66
C ILE A 47 -12.95 -4.67 7.68
N ALA A 48 -11.95 -4.08 7.01
CA ALA A 48 -12.14 -2.99 6.07
C ALA A 48 -12.99 -3.40 4.85
N ILE A 49 -12.79 -4.59 4.28
CA ILE A 49 -13.63 -5.11 3.18
C ILE A 49 -15.06 -5.31 3.66
N ASN A 50 -15.26 -5.93 4.82
CA ASN A 50 -16.60 -6.18 5.35
C ASN A 50 -17.34 -4.86 5.59
N ALA A 51 -16.67 -3.87 6.17
CA ALA A 51 -17.22 -2.52 6.32
C ALA A 51 -17.53 -1.86 4.97
N ALA A 52 -16.64 -1.99 3.98
CA ALA A 52 -16.86 -1.45 2.64
C ALA A 52 -18.05 -2.10 1.92
N ASN A 53 -18.20 -3.42 2.04
CA ASN A 53 -19.33 -4.15 1.48
C ASN A 53 -20.63 -3.81 2.19
N ALA A 54 -20.61 -3.69 3.52
CA ALA A 54 -21.76 -3.22 4.29
C ALA A 54 -22.16 -1.78 3.92
N TYR A 55 -21.21 -0.88 3.68
CA TYR A 55 -21.52 0.48 3.22
C TYR A 55 -22.14 0.48 1.82
N LYS A 56 -21.65 -0.37 0.91
CA LYS A 56 -22.18 -0.51 -0.45
C LYS A 56 -23.57 -1.14 -0.51
N SER A 57 -23.96 -1.92 0.50
CA SER A 57 -25.30 -2.53 0.56
C SER A 57 -26.38 -1.58 1.08
N LEU A 58 -25.99 -0.42 1.63
CA LEU A 58 -26.94 0.59 2.07
C LEU A 58 -27.67 1.24 0.87
N PRO A 59 -28.94 1.65 1.06
CA PRO A 59 -29.65 2.43 0.05
C PRO A 59 -28.94 3.76 -0.20
N LEU A 60 -29.00 4.28 -1.42
CA LEU A 60 -28.41 5.57 -1.75
C LEU A 60 -29.17 6.72 -1.05
N CYS A 61 -28.43 7.69 -0.53
CA CYS A 61 -29.04 8.90 0.03
C CYS A 61 -29.84 9.62 -1.05
N LYS A 62 -31.07 10.04 -0.72
CA LYS A 62 -31.86 10.93 -1.59
C LYS A 62 -31.12 12.25 -1.78
N THR A 63 -31.29 12.87 -2.95
CA THR A 63 -30.66 14.15 -3.27
C THR A 63 -30.99 15.20 -2.21
N GLY A 64 -29.97 15.88 -1.69
CA GLY A 64 -30.11 16.87 -0.62
C GLY A 64 -30.18 16.29 0.80
N THR A 65 -30.20 14.97 0.98
CA THR A 65 -30.17 14.32 2.30
C THR A 65 -28.77 13.83 2.66
N LYS A 66 -28.45 13.85 3.96
CA LYS A 66 -27.18 13.34 4.50
C LYS A 66 -27.42 12.07 5.34
N PRO A 67 -26.40 11.20 5.46
CA PRO A 67 -26.41 10.12 6.43
C PRO A 67 -26.65 10.68 7.84
N SER A 68 -27.51 10.02 8.60
CA SER A 68 -27.71 10.33 10.01
C SER A 68 -28.21 9.09 10.74
N ALA A 69 -28.28 9.13 12.07
CA ALA A 69 -28.80 8.02 12.87
C ALA A 69 -30.22 7.58 12.46
N THR A 70 -31.03 8.50 11.91
CA THR A 70 -32.40 8.23 11.45
C THR A 70 -32.52 8.02 9.94
N ASN A 71 -31.44 8.26 9.17
CA ASN A 71 -31.38 8.11 7.73
C ASN A 71 -30.09 7.39 7.35
N ILE A 72 -30.10 6.06 7.49
CA ILE A 72 -28.96 5.21 7.15
C ILE A 72 -28.93 5.05 5.63
N CYS A 73 -28.02 5.77 4.98
CA CYS A 73 -27.87 5.76 3.53
C CYS A 73 -26.41 5.95 3.12
N ALA A 74 -26.05 5.48 1.93
CA ALA A 74 -24.73 5.66 1.36
C ALA A 74 -24.69 6.78 0.32
N LYS A 75 -23.61 7.56 0.33
CA LYS A 75 -23.35 8.57 -0.72
C LYS A 75 -22.71 7.90 -1.92
N ARG A 76 -23.25 8.13 -3.12
CA ARG A 76 -22.68 7.59 -4.37
C ARG A 76 -21.23 8.06 -4.60
N SER A 77 -20.91 9.30 -4.26
CA SER A 77 -19.54 9.84 -4.34
C SER A 77 -18.56 9.05 -3.48
N VAL A 78 -18.98 8.64 -2.28
CA VAL A 78 -18.16 7.86 -1.35
C VAL A 78 -17.96 6.44 -1.88
N ILE A 79 -19.02 5.79 -2.38
CA ILE A 79 -18.91 4.47 -3.01
C ILE A 79 -17.90 4.46 -4.16
N VAL A 80 -17.93 5.49 -5.01
CA VAL A 80 -16.99 5.63 -6.15
C VAL A 80 -15.55 5.81 -5.67
N ARG A 81 -15.31 6.58 -4.60
CA ARG A 81 -13.97 6.74 -4.00
C ARG A 81 -13.49 5.50 -3.23
N LEU A 82 -14.43 4.73 -2.68
CA LEU A 82 -14.14 3.54 -1.88
C LEU A 82 -13.64 2.38 -2.74
N GLN A 83 -14.14 2.24 -3.97
CA GLN A 83 -13.70 1.18 -4.90
C GLN A 83 -12.18 1.18 -5.16
N PRO A 84 -11.55 2.29 -5.63
CA PRO A 84 -10.12 2.32 -5.87
C PRO A 84 -9.30 2.25 -4.57
N ALA A 85 -9.81 2.79 -3.46
CA ALA A 85 -9.14 2.69 -2.16
C ALA A 85 -9.03 1.23 -1.69
N VAL A 86 -10.13 0.47 -1.77
CA VAL A 86 -10.16 -0.96 -1.42
C VAL A 86 -9.26 -1.77 -2.35
N ALA A 87 -9.27 -1.50 -3.65
CA ALA A 87 -8.40 -2.18 -4.60
C ALA A 87 -6.90 -1.94 -4.29
N ARG A 88 -6.52 -0.71 -3.94
CA ARG A 88 -5.14 -0.41 -3.50
C ARG A 88 -4.77 -1.12 -2.21
N ALA A 89 -5.66 -1.10 -1.21
CA ALA A 89 -5.45 -1.81 0.05
C ALA A 89 -5.26 -3.32 -0.16
N GLN A 90 -6.05 -3.93 -1.05
CA GLN A 90 -5.92 -5.34 -1.42
C GLN A 90 -4.52 -5.66 -1.94
N VAL A 91 -4.05 -4.87 -2.92
CA VAL A 91 -2.74 -5.07 -3.54
C VAL A 91 -1.63 -4.86 -2.51
N ALA A 92 -1.71 -3.81 -1.70
CA ALA A 92 -0.68 -3.49 -0.71
C ALA A 92 -0.57 -4.58 0.38
N VAL A 93 -1.70 -5.07 0.89
CA VAL A 93 -1.73 -6.14 1.90
C VAL A 93 -1.25 -7.47 1.33
N ASN A 94 -1.72 -7.85 0.13
CA ASN A 94 -1.25 -9.07 -0.52
C ASN A 94 0.26 -9.03 -0.81
N ASN A 95 0.76 -7.88 -1.25
CA ASN A 95 2.20 -7.69 -1.45
C ASN A 95 2.95 -7.78 -0.12
N ALA A 96 2.47 -7.15 0.96
CA ALA A 96 3.10 -7.25 2.27
C ALA A 96 3.19 -8.70 2.77
N VAL A 97 2.09 -9.46 2.65
CA VAL A 97 2.04 -10.88 3.03
C VAL A 97 2.96 -11.72 2.15
N SER A 98 2.96 -11.48 0.84
CA SER A 98 3.83 -12.21 -0.10
C SER A 98 5.30 -11.91 0.15
N PHE A 99 5.67 -10.64 0.33
CA PHE A 99 7.05 -10.23 0.65
C PHE A 99 7.52 -10.83 1.97
N ALA A 100 6.69 -10.82 3.02
CA ALA A 100 7.03 -11.44 4.29
C ALA A 100 7.30 -12.96 4.18
N LYS A 101 6.57 -13.65 3.30
CA LYS A 101 6.74 -15.09 3.05
C LYS A 101 7.98 -15.41 2.22
N ILE A 102 8.24 -14.62 1.17
CA ILE A 102 9.38 -14.84 0.25
C ILE A 102 10.70 -14.42 0.91
N TYR A 103 10.68 -13.33 1.70
CA TYR A 103 11.87 -12.72 2.28
C TYR A 103 11.72 -12.53 3.80
N PRO A 104 11.72 -13.61 4.60
CA PRO A 104 11.47 -13.53 6.05
C PRO A 104 12.54 -12.76 6.83
N ASN A 105 13.76 -12.72 6.29
CA ASN A 105 14.93 -12.08 6.89
C ASN A 105 15.27 -10.72 6.26
N ILE A 106 14.32 -10.12 5.52
CA ILE A 106 14.47 -8.77 4.96
C ILE A 106 13.57 -7.83 5.77
N ASP A 107 14.08 -6.63 6.05
CA ASP A 107 13.27 -5.57 6.65
C ASP A 107 12.18 -5.11 5.66
N ILE A 108 10.94 -5.47 6.00
CA ILE A 108 9.74 -5.14 5.23
C ILE A 108 8.97 -3.95 5.82
N THR A 109 9.58 -3.16 6.72
CA THR A 109 8.93 -2.02 7.40
C THR A 109 8.25 -1.08 6.40
N ASN A 110 8.90 -0.75 5.28
CA ASN A 110 8.33 0.13 4.26
C ASN A 110 7.12 -0.50 3.54
N VAL A 111 7.12 -1.81 3.33
CA VAL A 111 6.02 -2.53 2.69
C VAL A 111 4.81 -2.59 3.64
N VAL A 112 5.08 -2.82 4.93
CA VAL A 112 4.07 -2.78 5.99
C VAL A 112 3.49 -1.39 6.15
N ALA A 113 4.32 -0.35 6.18
CA ALA A 113 3.89 1.05 6.24
C ALA A 113 2.99 1.41 5.05
N ALA A 114 3.36 1.00 3.83
CA ALA A 114 2.53 1.22 2.64
C ALA A 114 1.17 0.52 2.74
N ALA A 115 1.13 -0.71 3.27
CA ALA A 115 -0.13 -1.43 3.52
C ALA A 115 -1.00 -0.73 4.58
N GLN A 116 -0.40 -0.23 5.65
CA GLN A 116 -1.12 0.55 6.67
C GLN A 116 -1.68 1.85 6.10
N THR A 117 -0.91 2.59 5.30
CA THR A 117 -1.39 3.80 4.62
C THR A 117 -2.58 3.49 3.72
N ALA A 118 -2.51 2.42 2.93
CA ALA A 118 -3.62 2.03 2.06
C ALA A 118 -4.89 1.63 2.85
N LEU A 119 -4.75 1.02 4.04
CA LEU A 119 -5.88 0.73 4.92
C LEU A 119 -6.46 2.01 5.53
N ASN A 120 -5.61 2.96 5.93
CA ASN A 120 -6.05 4.26 6.46
C ASN A 120 -6.85 5.05 5.40
N ASP A 121 -6.44 5.00 4.13
CA ASP A 121 -7.20 5.60 3.02
C ASP A 121 -8.63 5.04 2.95
N VAL A 122 -8.79 3.72 3.09
CA VAL A 122 -10.12 3.08 3.09
C VAL A 122 -10.96 3.55 4.28
N GLN A 123 -10.35 3.59 5.47
CA GLN A 123 -11.03 4.08 6.68
C GLN A 123 -11.45 5.54 6.56
N GLN A 124 -10.59 6.39 5.99
CA GLN A 124 -10.88 7.80 5.77
C GLN A 124 -12.07 7.98 4.82
N VAL A 125 -12.09 7.26 3.70
CA VAL A 125 -13.23 7.30 2.77
C VAL A 125 -14.52 6.80 3.43
N LEU A 126 -14.46 5.75 4.25
CA LEU A 126 -15.62 5.28 5.00
C LEU A 126 -16.11 6.30 6.03
N ALA A 127 -15.20 6.99 6.72
CA ALA A 127 -15.52 8.02 7.71
C ALA A 127 -16.20 9.24 7.06
N GLU A 128 -15.77 9.67 5.87
CA GLU A 128 -16.46 10.69 5.08
C GLU A 128 -17.89 10.27 4.69
N GLY A 129 -18.12 8.96 4.57
CA GLY A 129 -19.42 8.37 4.30
C GLY A 129 -20.40 8.42 5.46
N ALA A 130 -19.92 8.65 6.69
CA ALA A 130 -20.72 8.74 7.91
C ALA A 130 -21.08 10.20 8.30
N GLN A 131 -20.54 11.19 7.58
CA GLN A 131 -20.79 12.64 7.75
C GLN A 131 -21.74 13.16 6.65
#